data_AF-A0A948FSR8-F1
#
_entry.id   AF-A0A948FSR8-F1
#
_cell.length_a   1.000
_cell.length_b   1.000
_cell.length_c   1.000
_cell.angle_alpha   90.00
_cell.angle_beta   90.00
_cell.angle_gamma   90.00
#
_symmetry.space_group_name_H-M   'P 1'
#
loop_
_entity.id
_entity.type
_entity.pdbx_description
1 polymer ?
#
loop_
_entity_poly.entity_id
_entity_poly.type
_entity_poly.pdbx_seq_one_letter_code
_entity_poly.pdbx_strand_id
1 'polypeptide(L)'
;MKTYIFEITLLCNPKILREIEILENSSLYKLAKTIIKSYNFDFDHCFGFFNKIADNYFDSKKKYELFTDLIEEGMEDIEPTGAGNVKKTKINEVWQNINDKMIFLFDYGDNWKFIVKLVIVNKKDAKKKYPRIIKRIGRAPKQY
;
A
#
# COMPACT_ATOMS: atom_id res chain seq x y z
N MET A 1 18.51 -9.15 -6.25
CA MET A 1 17.52 -8.37 -5.48
C MET A 1 17.10 -7.17 -6.30
N LYS A 2 15.79 -7.02 -6.51
CA LYS A 2 15.17 -5.96 -7.31
C LYS A 2 14.52 -4.90 -6.42
N THR A 3 14.25 -3.74 -7.01
CA THR A 3 13.42 -2.68 -6.41
C THR A 3 12.23 -2.42 -7.33
N TYR A 4 11.09 -2.12 -6.73
CA TYR A 4 9.86 -1.80 -7.43
C TYR A 4 9.62 -0.31 -7.25
N ILE A 5 9.25 0.35 -8.35
CA ILE A 5 8.75 1.72 -8.33
C ILE A 5 7.24 1.64 -8.50
N PHE A 6 6.55 2.16 -7.50
CA PHE A 6 5.11 2.35 -7.51
C PHE A 6 4.77 3.78 -7.85
N GLU A 7 3.76 3.95 -8.69
CA GLU A 7 2.99 5.17 -8.82
C GLU A 7 1.77 5.07 -7.88
N ILE A 8 1.59 6.07 -7.02
CA ILE A 8 0.55 6.11 -6.01
C ILE A 8 -0.29 7.36 -6.18
N THR A 9 -1.54 7.16 -6.58
CA THR A 9 -2.46 8.23 -6.94
C THR A 9 -3.62 8.27 -5.96
N LEU A 10 -3.94 9.45 -5.43
CA LEU A 10 -5.11 9.62 -4.56
C LEU A 10 -6.39 9.52 -5.38
N LEU A 11 -7.29 8.58 -5.04
CA LEU A 11 -8.44 8.26 -5.90
C LEU A 11 -9.40 9.45 -6.07
N CYS A 12 -9.66 10.21 -5.00
CA CYS A 12 -10.54 11.38 -5.04
C CYS A 12 -9.90 12.60 -5.72
N ASN A 13 -8.58 12.61 -5.90
CA ASN A 13 -7.89 13.66 -6.65
C ASN A 13 -6.64 13.11 -7.36
N PRO A 14 -6.80 12.58 -8.59
CA PRO A 14 -5.72 11.95 -9.32
C PRO A 14 -4.55 12.86 -9.71
N LYS A 15 -4.70 14.18 -9.52
CA LYS A 15 -3.60 15.15 -9.73
C LYS A 15 -2.56 15.10 -8.61
N ILE A 16 -2.87 14.45 -7.49
CA ILE A 16 -1.95 14.23 -6.37
C ILE A 16 -1.36 12.84 -6.50
N LEU A 17 -0.05 12.78 -6.71
CA LEU A 17 0.67 11.54 -7.04
C LEU A 17 2.01 11.47 -6.31
N ARG A 18 2.39 10.26 -5.94
CA ARG A 18 3.69 9.93 -5.36
C ARG A 18 4.33 8.82 -6.16
N GLU A 19 5.64 8.88 -6.31
CA GLU A 19 6.39 7.71 -6.75
C GLU A 19 7.26 7.22 -5.60
N ILE A 20 7.22 5.92 -5.32
CA ILE A 20 7.96 5.29 -4.23
C ILE A 20 8.77 4.14 -4.79
N GLU A 21 10.07 4.13 -4.49
CA GLU A 21 10.97 3.03 -4.80
C GLU A 21 11.24 2.21 -3.53
N ILE A 22 10.98 0.90 -3.58
CA ILE A 22 11.04 -0.02 -2.42
C ILE A 22 11.59 -1.39 -2.84
N LEU A 23 12.20 -2.13 -1.91
CA LEU A 23 12.71 -3.47 -2.19
C LEU A 23 11.55 -4.45 -2.42
N GLU A 24 11.68 -5.33 -3.42
CA GLU A 24 10.65 -6.32 -3.79
C GLU A 24 10.27 -7.28 -2.66
N ASN A 25 11.18 -7.51 -1.70
CA ASN A 25 10.99 -8.38 -0.54
C ASN A 25 10.55 -7.61 0.73
N SER A 26 10.17 -6.34 0.61
CA SER A 26 9.57 -5.58 1.72
C SER A 26 8.15 -6.09 1.99
N SER A 27 7.67 -5.94 3.22
CA SER A 27 6.27 -6.28 3.55
C SER A 27 5.28 -5.23 3.03
N LEU A 28 4.02 -5.64 2.88
CA LEU A 28 2.93 -4.70 2.57
C LEU A 28 2.76 -3.63 3.65
N TYR A 29 2.96 -3.98 4.93
CA TYR A 29 2.96 -3.02 6.03
C TYR A 29 4.02 -1.92 5.84
N LYS A 30 5.23 -2.29 5.38
CA LYS A 30 6.30 -1.32 5.10
C LYS A 30 5.92 -0.40 3.93
N LEU A 31 5.26 -0.94 2.90
CA LEU A 31 4.73 -0.17 1.78
C LEU A 31 3.65 0.81 2.26
N ALA A 32 2.64 0.34 2.99
CA ALA A 32 1.55 1.16 3.55
C ALA A 32 2.09 2.34 4.36
N LYS A 33 2.99 2.07 5.31
CA LYS A 33 3.64 3.13 6.11
C LYS A 33 4.39 4.14 5.25
N THR A 34 5.00 3.70 4.14
CA THR A 34 5.72 4.60 3.23
C THR A 34 4.75 5.45 2.41
N ILE A 35 3.64 4.87 1.95
CA ILE A 35 2.57 5.58 1.25
C ILE A 35 2.03 6.71 2.12
N ILE A 36 1.58 6.41 3.34
CA ILE A 36 0.97 7.38 4.25
C ILE A 36 1.95 8.51 4.61
N LYS A 37 3.21 8.17 4.94
CA LYS A 37 4.27 9.18 5.14
C LYS A 37 4.54 10.03 3.90
N SER A 38 4.34 9.49 2.70
CA SER A 38 4.50 10.27 1.47
C SER A 38 3.39 11.30 1.25
N TYR A 39 2.27 11.17 1.94
CA TYR A 39 1.19 12.17 2.00
C TYR A 39 1.24 13.03 3.27
N ASN A 40 2.29 12.90 4.09
CA ASN A 40 2.46 13.61 5.37
C ASN A 40 1.31 13.34 6.37
N PHE A 41 0.73 12.15 6.28
CA PHE A 41 -0.24 11.66 7.25
C PHE A 41 0.48 10.90 8.37
N ASP A 42 -0.16 10.86 9.53
CA ASP A 42 0.18 9.96 10.60
C ASP A 42 -0.29 8.54 10.25
N PHE A 43 0.45 7.53 10.70
CA PHE A 43 0.19 6.12 10.39
C PHE A 43 -0.35 5.42 11.63
N ASP A 44 -1.55 5.82 12.01
CA ASP A 44 -2.21 5.56 13.29
C ASP A 44 -3.55 4.81 13.15
N HIS A 45 -3.96 4.48 11.91
CA HIS A 45 -5.22 3.80 11.63
C HIS A 45 -5.05 2.50 10.85
N CYS A 46 -6.13 1.71 10.86
CA CYS A 46 -6.21 0.45 10.14
C CYS A 46 -6.25 0.67 8.62
N PHE A 47 -5.83 -0.36 7.88
CA PHE A 47 -5.70 -0.30 6.44
C PHE A 47 -5.74 -1.67 5.78
N GLY A 48 -5.96 -1.67 4.47
CA GLY A 48 -5.95 -2.86 3.64
C GLY A 48 -5.59 -2.61 2.18
N PHE A 49 -5.22 -3.67 1.48
CA PHE A 49 -4.95 -3.69 0.04
C PHE A 49 -5.95 -4.61 -0.67
N PHE A 50 -6.51 -4.15 -1.78
CA PHE A 50 -7.60 -4.81 -2.51
C PHE A 50 -7.32 -4.80 -4.01
N ASN A 51 -7.35 -5.96 -4.67
CA ASN A 51 -6.98 -6.05 -6.09
C ASN A 51 -8.08 -5.59 -7.06
N LYS A 52 -9.34 -5.52 -6.61
CA LYS A 52 -10.46 -5.06 -7.43
C LYS A 52 -10.51 -3.53 -7.44
N ILE A 53 -10.36 -2.93 -8.62
CA ILE A 53 -10.38 -1.47 -8.82
C ILE A 53 -11.82 -1.02 -9.13
N ALA A 54 -12.70 -1.06 -8.13
CA ALA A 54 -14.11 -0.67 -8.22
C ALA A 54 -14.66 -0.29 -6.83
N ASP A 55 -15.88 0.25 -6.75
CA ASP A 55 -16.47 0.65 -5.46
C ASP A 55 -16.71 -0.52 -4.52
N ASN A 56 -17.05 -1.71 -5.04
CA ASN A 56 -17.17 -2.95 -4.28
C ASN A 56 -15.83 -3.69 -4.16
N TYR A 57 -14.77 -2.96 -3.80
CA TYR A 57 -13.41 -3.49 -3.68
C TYR A 57 -13.26 -4.53 -2.54
N PHE A 58 -14.16 -4.57 -1.56
CA PHE A 58 -14.19 -5.60 -0.52
C PHE A 58 -14.42 -7.02 -1.07
N ASP A 59 -15.03 -7.16 -2.27
CA ASP A 59 -15.18 -8.43 -2.98
C ASP A 59 -13.88 -8.89 -3.68
N SER A 60 -12.74 -8.26 -3.37
CA SER A 60 -11.45 -8.61 -3.95
C SER A 60 -11.08 -10.06 -3.67
N LYS A 61 -10.74 -10.79 -4.73
CA LYS A 61 -10.20 -12.17 -4.61
C LYS A 61 -8.85 -12.19 -3.92
N LYS A 62 -8.05 -11.12 -4.10
CA LYS A 62 -6.78 -10.92 -3.39
C LYS A 62 -6.92 -9.67 -2.53
N LYS A 63 -6.96 -9.86 -1.22
CA LYS A 63 -7.00 -8.78 -0.24
C LYS A 63 -6.09 -9.08 0.94
N TYR A 64 -5.53 -8.03 1.52
CA TYR A 64 -4.59 -8.10 2.65
C TYR A 64 -4.90 -6.97 3.62
N GLU A 65 -5.06 -7.27 4.91
CA GLU A 65 -5.58 -6.30 5.88
C GLU A 65 -4.80 -6.38 7.19
N LEU A 66 -4.64 -5.25 7.88
CA LEU A 66 -4.00 -5.20 9.19
C LEU A 66 -4.74 -6.05 10.24
N PHE A 67 -6.05 -6.23 10.08
CA PHE A 67 -6.85 -7.07 10.99
C PHE A 67 -6.38 -8.52 11.03
N THR A 68 -5.93 -9.07 9.90
CA THR A 68 -5.35 -10.43 9.89
C THR A 68 -4.10 -10.49 10.77
N ASP A 69 -3.26 -9.45 10.75
CA ASP A 69 -2.10 -9.38 11.64
C ASP A 69 -2.49 -9.31 13.12
N LEU A 70 -3.52 -8.54 13.46
CA LEU A 70 -3.98 -8.38 14.85
C LEU A 70 -4.59 -9.67 15.41
N ILE A 71 -5.37 -10.39 14.60
CA ILE A 71 -5.91 -11.72 14.95
C ILE A 71 -4.75 -12.69 15.22
N GLU A 72 -3.74 -12.72 14.34
CA GLU A 72 -2.56 -13.58 14.53
C GLU A 72 -1.71 -13.17 15.75
N GLU A 73 -1.79 -11.92 16.19
CA GLU A 73 -1.15 -11.39 17.40
C GLU A 73 -1.98 -11.63 18.67
N GLY A 74 -3.13 -12.30 18.55
CA GLY A 74 -3.96 -12.71 19.69
C GLY A 74 -5.04 -11.71 20.09
N MET A 75 -5.38 -10.74 19.23
CA MET A 75 -6.60 -9.94 19.46
C MET A 75 -7.84 -10.81 19.28
N GLU A 76 -8.55 -10.99 20.39
CA GLU A 76 -9.88 -11.55 20.45
C GLU A 76 -10.90 -10.45 20.06
N ASP A 77 -12.05 -10.79 19.48
CA ASP A 77 -13.09 -9.85 18.98
C ASP A 77 -12.87 -9.17 17.61
N ILE A 78 -12.02 -9.72 16.75
CA ILE A 78 -11.93 -9.31 15.33
C ILE A 78 -12.39 -10.45 14.43
N GLU A 79 -13.44 -10.23 13.64
CA GLU A 79 -13.91 -11.24 12.68
C GLU A 79 -12.93 -11.40 11.51
N PRO A 80 -12.55 -12.64 11.14
CA PRO A 80 -11.70 -12.87 9.98
C PRO A 80 -12.38 -12.45 8.69
N THR A 81 -11.73 -11.57 7.92
CA THR A 81 -12.27 -11.09 6.63
C THR A 81 -11.92 -12.00 5.45
N GLY A 82 -11.11 -13.04 5.68
CA GLY A 82 -10.49 -13.86 4.63
C GLY A 82 -9.33 -13.17 3.90
N ALA A 83 -8.84 -12.03 4.42
CA ALA A 83 -7.67 -11.34 3.91
C ALA A 83 -6.35 -11.94 4.41
N GLY A 84 -5.28 -11.78 3.63
CA GLY A 84 -3.92 -12.14 4.05
C GLY A 84 -3.27 -11.10 4.99
N ASN A 85 -2.20 -11.50 5.65
CA ASN A 85 -1.44 -10.70 6.61
C ASN A 85 -0.50 -9.68 5.91
N VAL A 86 -0.49 -8.41 6.32
CA VAL A 86 0.32 -7.37 5.68
C VAL A 86 1.77 -7.30 6.17
N LYS A 87 2.11 -7.79 7.37
CA LYS A 87 3.51 -7.84 7.87
C LYS A 87 4.30 -8.99 7.24
N LYS A 88 3.65 -10.12 6.94
CA LYS A 88 4.25 -11.35 6.39
C LYS A 88 4.33 -11.30 4.86
N THR A 89 3.24 -10.93 4.18
CA THR A 89 3.19 -10.89 2.71
C THR A 89 4.19 -9.90 2.13
N LYS A 90 4.97 -10.37 1.14
CA LYS A 90 5.97 -9.55 0.44
C LYS A 90 5.39 -8.90 -0.81
N ILE A 91 5.97 -7.75 -1.19
CA ILE A 91 5.53 -6.99 -2.37
C ILE A 91 5.56 -7.84 -3.65
N ASN A 92 6.59 -8.65 -3.86
CA ASN A 92 6.73 -9.51 -5.04
C ASN A 92 5.76 -10.70 -5.10
N GLU A 93 5.06 -11.01 -4.00
CA GLU A 93 3.98 -12.01 -3.99
C GLU A 93 2.69 -11.42 -4.57
N VAL A 94 2.55 -10.10 -4.51
CA VAL A 94 1.31 -9.37 -4.80
C VAL A 94 1.35 -8.70 -6.17
N TRP A 95 2.40 -7.93 -6.46
CA TRP A 95 2.63 -7.34 -7.78
C TRP A 95 3.63 -8.22 -8.53
N GLN A 96 3.16 -8.90 -9.58
CA GLN A 96 3.97 -9.84 -10.36
C GLN A 96 4.37 -9.23 -11.71
N ASN A 97 3.57 -8.31 -12.24
CA ASN A 97 3.74 -7.70 -13.54
C ASN A 97 3.69 -6.17 -13.47
N ILE A 98 4.41 -5.52 -14.40
CA ILE A 98 4.24 -4.08 -14.63
C ILE A 98 2.77 -3.80 -14.98
N ASN A 99 2.25 -2.71 -14.46
CA ASN A 99 0.84 -2.28 -14.50
C ASN A 99 -0.13 -3.03 -13.57
N ASP A 100 0.33 -4.00 -12.78
CA ASP A 100 -0.47 -4.53 -11.68
C ASP A 100 -0.87 -3.40 -10.72
N LYS A 101 -2.11 -3.44 -10.25
CA LYS A 101 -2.72 -2.40 -9.39
C LYS A 101 -3.38 -3.02 -8.18
N MET A 102 -3.37 -2.26 -7.08
CA MET A 102 -4.28 -2.46 -5.96
C MET A 102 -4.85 -1.12 -5.50
N ILE A 103 -6.06 -1.16 -4.92
CA ILE A 103 -6.51 -0.11 -4.01
C ILE A 103 -5.81 -0.34 -2.68
N PHE A 104 -5.16 0.69 -2.17
CA PHE A 104 -4.75 0.80 -0.78
C PHE A 104 -5.76 1.71 -0.07
N LEU A 105 -6.48 1.15 0.91
CA LEU A 105 -7.41 1.87 1.75
C LEU A 105 -6.77 2.09 3.10
N PHE A 106 -6.67 3.34 3.54
CA PHE A 106 -6.21 3.74 4.87
C PHE A 106 -7.31 4.52 5.56
N ASP A 107 -7.46 4.28 6.87
CA ASP A 107 -8.54 4.84 7.68
C ASP A 107 -9.93 4.43 7.16
N TYR A 108 -10.57 3.50 7.84
CA TYR A 108 -11.89 3.01 7.45
C TYR A 108 -13.03 3.97 7.83
N GLY A 109 -12.76 5.00 8.63
CA GLY A 109 -13.68 6.12 8.88
C GLY A 109 -13.65 7.12 7.72
N ASP A 110 -12.48 7.69 7.43
CA ASP A 110 -12.33 8.73 6.42
C ASP A 110 -12.16 8.21 4.99
N ASN A 111 -11.89 6.91 4.83
CA ASN A 111 -11.91 6.20 3.57
C ASN A 111 -10.87 6.73 2.55
N TRP A 112 -9.63 6.96 3.01
CA TRP A 112 -8.54 7.40 2.14
C TRP A 112 -8.11 6.28 1.19
N LYS A 113 -8.52 6.39 -0.08
CA LYS A 113 -8.22 5.41 -1.14
C LYS A 113 -7.09 5.89 -2.05
N PHE A 114 -6.10 5.03 -2.23
CA PHE A 114 -4.98 5.25 -3.14
C PHE A 114 -4.91 4.12 -4.17
N ILE A 115 -4.65 4.44 -5.43
CA ILE A 115 -4.29 3.45 -6.44
C ILE A 115 -2.79 3.25 -6.40
N VAL A 116 -2.34 2.03 -6.13
CA VAL A 116 -0.93 1.64 -6.07
C VAL A 116 -0.60 0.79 -7.30
N LYS A 117 0.08 1.39 -8.27
CA LYS A 117 0.42 0.78 -9.56
C LYS A 117 1.90 0.48 -9.64
N LEU A 118 2.28 -0.76 -9.94
CA LEU A 118 3.68 -1.08 -10.26
C LEU A 118 4.02 -0.53 -11.64
N VAL A 119 5.02 0.35 -11.74
CA VAL A 119 5.38 1.00 -13.02
C VAL A 119 6.77 0.61 -13.51
N ILE A 120 7.73 0.34 -12.61
CA ILE A 120 9.10 -0.03 -12.99
C ILE A 120 9.63 -1.09 -12.03
N VAL A 121 10.40 -2.05 -12.56
CA VAL A 121 11.21 -2.99 -11.77
C VAL A 121 12.68 -2.77 -12.13
N ASN A 122 13.49 -2.42 -11.13
CA ASN A 122 14.91 -2.11 -11.26
C ASN A 122 15.79 -3.14 -10.53
N LYS A 123 17.08 -3.14 -10.84
CA LYS A 123 18.08 -3.78 -9.97
C LYS A 123 18.35 -2.89 -8.76
N LYS A 124 18.48 -3.49 -7.57
CA LYS A 124 18.84 -2.74 -6.35
C LYS A 124 20.19 -2.03 -6.54
N ASP A 125 20.22 -0.75 -6.22
CA ASP A 125 21.46 0.03 -6.14
C ASP A 125 22.02 -0.05 -4.71
N ALA A 126 23.24 -0.56 -4.56
CA ALA A 126 23.88 -0.74 -3.26
C ALA A 126 24.18 0.59 -2.55
N LYS A 127 24.26 1.71 -3.28
CA LYS A 127 24.56 3.03 -2.72
C LYS A 127 23.32 3.74 -2.18
N LYS A 128 22.11 3.23 -2.46
CA LYS A 128 20.84 3.85 -2.07
C LYS A 128 20.21 3.18 -0.86
N LYS A 129 19.55 3.98 -0.02
CA LYS A 129 18.68 3.50 1.06
C LYS A 129 17.24 3.38 0.54
N TYR A 130 16.54 2.35 1.02
CA TYR A 130 15.17 2.03 0.64
C TYR A 130 14.31 1.83 1.91
N PRO A 131 13.00 2.15 1.86
CA PRO A 131 12.29 2.76 0.74
C PRO A 131 12.64 4.24 0.59
N ARG A 132 12.39 4.81 -0.60
CA ARG A 132 12.55 6.23 -0.85
C ARG A 132 11.41 6.78 -1.71
N ILE A 133 11.01 8.01 -1.41
CA ILE A 133 10.02 8.74 -2.19
C ILE A 133 10.79 9.48 -3.28
N ILE A 134 10.58 9.07 -4.53
CA ILE A 134 11.35 9.60 -5.67
C ILE A 134 10.66 10.81 -6.30
N LYS A 135 9.34 10.96 -6.12
CA LYS A 135 8.57 12.05 -6.70
C LYS A 135 7.37 12.41 -5.83
N ARG A 136 7.04 13.71 -5.79
CA ARG A 136 5.80 14.25 -5.22
C ARG A 136 5.19 15.25 -6.19
N ILE A 137 3.96 15.00 -6.61
CA ILE A 137 3.16 15.89 -7.45
C ILE A 137 1.90 16.29 -6.68
N GLY A 138 1.59 17.58 -6.68
CA GLY A 138 0.42 18.12 -5.97
C GLY A 138 0.62 18.17 -4.45
N ARG A 139 -0.05 19.14 -3.82
CA ARG A 139 -0.07 19.29 -2.36
C ARG A 139 -0.86 18.13 -1.76
N ALA A 140 -0.32 17.49 -0.72
CA ALA A 140 -1.08 16.50 0.03
C ALA A 140 -2.32 17.17 0.68
N PRO A 141 -3.47 16.50 0.74
CA PRO A 141 -4.61 16.99 1.51
C PRO A 141 -4.26 17.06 3.00
N LYS A 142 -5.10 17.72 3.79
CA LYS A 142 -5.07 17.54 5.25
C LYS A 142 -5.64 16.16 5.59
N GLN A 143 -5.13 15.54 6.66
CA GLN A 143 -5.62 14.23 7.09
C GLN A 143 -6.98 14.34 7.76
N TYR A 144 -7.12 15.26 8.74
CA TYR A 144 -8.35 15.67 9.41
C TYR A 144 -8.42 17.21 9.48
#